data_AF-A0A930V2Y0-F1
#
_entry.id   AF-A0A930V2Y0-F1
#
_cell.length_a   1.000
_cell.length_b   1.000
_cell.length_c   1.000
_cell.angle_alpha   90.00
_cell.angle_beta   90.00
_cell.angle_gamma   90.00
#
_symmetry.space_group_name_H-M   'P 1'
#
loop_
_entity.id
_entity.type
_entity.pdbx_description
1 polymer ?
#
loop_
_entity_poly.entity_id
_entity_poly.type
_entity_poly.pdbx_seq_one_letter_code
_entity_poly.pdbx_strand_id
1 'polypeptide(L)'
;MSTRDGRPPEPAVRRFTSPLGVSPDWRAGRFSTTATGPVSYRVAVRDGVPLGYVWHDESGGAAGWVPRKDAGDVGLNAGVSWARGLREQKAAGADSRQAVERLSEPGAMAPSAGALTGSPVQGVESVSALRALAARPCPLE
;
A
#
# COMPACT_ATOMS: atom_id res chain seq x y z
N MET A 1 27.18 -29.78 -47.97
CA MET A 1 26.38 -28.54 -48.20
C MET A 1 25.77 -28.17 -46.87
N SER A 2 26.28 -27.11 -46.25
CA SER A 2 26.09 -26.74 -44.85
C SER A 2 24.80 -25.94 -44.62
N THR A 3 24.15 -26.24 -43.50
CA THR A 3 22.87 -25.68 -43.08
C THR A 3 23.07 -24.45 -42.17
N ARG A 4 22.27 -23.41 -42.43
CA ARG A 4 21.74 -22.35 -41.51
C ARG A 4 22.72 -21.37 -40.85
N ASP A 5 22.58 -20.08 -41.16
CA ASP A 5 21.67 -19.08 -40.53
C ASP A 5 22.30 -18.49 -39.26
N GLY A 6 22.98 -17.35 -39.45
CA GLY A 6 23.54 -16.54 -38.37
C GLY A 6 22.59 -15.43 -37.98
N ARG A 7 21.80 -15.64 -36.93
CA ARG A 7 21.06 -14.59 -36.21
C ARG A 7 21.82 -14.26 -34.91
N PRO A 8 22.12 -12.99 -34.60
CA PRO A 8 22.73 -12.61 -33.32
C PRO A 8 21.74 -12.79 -32.15
N PRO A 9 22.20 -13.10 -30.93
CA PRO A 9 21.32 -13.18 -29.77
C PRO A 9 20.85 -11.78 -29.35
N GLU A 10 19.53 -11.55 -29.39
CA GLU A 10 18.91 -10.37 -28.78
C GLU A 10 19.19 -10.33 -27.27
N PRO A 11 19.39 -9.15 -26.67
CA PRO A 11 19.60 -9.05 -25.23
C PRO A 11 18.36 -9.54 -24.49
N ALA A 12 18.59 -10.39 -23.49
CA ALA A 12 17.56 -10.92 -22.61
C ALA A 12 16.82 -9.76 -21.91
N VAL A 13 15.71 -9.33 -22.51
CA VAL A 13 14.65 -8.61 -21.81
C VAL A 13 14.30 -9.52 -20.64
N ARG A 14 14.64 -9.08 -19.42
CA ARG A 14 14.22 -9.73 -18.19
C ARG A 14 12.69 -9.73 -18.21
N ARG A 15 12.13 -10.82 -18.73
CA ARG A 15 10.73 -11.13 -18.61
C ARG A 15 10.49 -11.32 -17.13
N PHE A 16 9.89 -10.32 -16.49
CA PHE A 16 9.18 -10.52 -15.23
C PHE A 16 7.98 -11.42 -15.53
N THR A 17 8.22 -12.72 -15.71
CA THR A 17 7.18 -13.73 -15.60
C THR A 17 7.00 -14.02 -14.11
N SER A 18 6.46 -13.04 -13.39
CA SER A 18 5.71 -13.42 -12.20
C SER A 18 4.43 -14.03 -12.72
N PRO A 19 4.12 -15.31 -12.44
CA PRO A 19 2.77 -15.79 -12.65
C PRO A 19 1.86 -14.86 -11.84
N LEU A 20 0.92 -14.19 -12.51
CA LEU A 20 -0.22 -13.55 -11.88
C LEU A 20 -1.01 -14.67 -11.20
N GLY A 21 -0.59 -15.05 -9.99
CA GLY A 21 -1.36 -15.86 -9.08
C GLY A 21 -2.54 -15.02 -8.64
N VAL A 22 -3.58 -14.99 -9.46
CA VAL A 22 -4.86 -14.39 -9.12
C VAL A 22 -5.39 -15.17 -7.92
N SER A 23 -5.15 -14.64 -6.72
CA SER A 23 -5.71 -15.22 -5.50
C SER A 23 -7.19 -14.83 -5.45
N PRO A 24 -8.13 -15.77 -5.26
CA PRO A 24 -9.56 -15.52 -5.32
C PRO A 24 -10.12 -14.82 -4.06
N ASP A 25 -9.30 -14.09 -3.31
CA ASP A 25 -9.64 -13.57 -1.98
C ASP A 25 -10.39 -12.23 -1.99
N TRP A 26 -10.66 -11.63 -3.16
CA TRP A 26 -11.44 -10.38 -3.25
C TRP A 26 -12.85 -10.49 -2.64
N ARG A 27 -13.36 -11.72 -2.45
CA ARG A 27 -14.65 -11.99 -1.78
C ARG A 27 -14.60 -11.95 -0.25
N ALA A 28 -13.44 -12.15 0.35
CA ALA A 28 -13.28 -11.92 1.78
C ALA A 28 -13.27 -10.41 1.97
N GLY A 29 -14.36 -9.81 2.44
CA GLY A 29 -14.59 -8.36 2.46
C GLY A 29 -13.64 -7.52 3.33
N ARG A 30 -12.38 -7.93 3.52
CA ARG A 30 -11.26 -7.20 4.12
C ARG A 30 -9.95 -7.59 3.42
N PHE A 31 -9.07 -6.63 3.16
CA PHE A 31 -7.71 -6.94 2.71
C PHE A 31 -6.96 -7.71 3.79
N SER A 32 -5.96 -8.50 3.38
CA SER A 32 -5.01 -9.04 4.34
C SER A 32 -4.28 -7.89 5.04
N THR A 33 -4.08 -8.01 6.35
CA THR A 33 -3.29 -7.04 7.14
C THR A 33 -1.80 -7.41 7.19
N THR A 34 -1.42 -8.48 6.50
CA THR A 34 -0.04 -8.94 6.30
C THR A 34 0.26 -8.99 4.81
N ALA A 35 1.51 -8.70 4.44
CA ALA A 35 2.03 -8.82 3.09
C ALA A 35 3.29 -9.69 3.12
N THR A 36 3.43 -10.57 2.12
CA THR A 36 4.59 -11.48 1.97
C THR A 36 5.76 -10.83 1.22
N GLY A 37 5.56 -9.64 0.66
CA GLY A 37 6.55 -8.92 -0.14
C GLY A 37 6.58 -7.43 0.16
N PRO A 38 7.24 -6.64 -0.70
CA PRO A 38 7.36 -5.22 -0.50
C PRO A 38 5.98 -4.54 -0.54
N VAL A 39 5.88 -3.44 0.19
CA VAL A 39 4.68 -2.61 0.29
C VAL A 39 4.99 -1.18 -0.13
N SER A 40 3.98 -0.53 -0.68
CA SER A 40 3.97 0.89 -0.97
C SER A 40 3.09 1.60 0.06
N TYR A 41 3.48 2.80 0.51
CA TYR A 41 2.71 3.56 1.49
C TYR A 41 2.61 5.06 1.18
N ARG A 42 1.58 5.71 1.71
CA ARG A 42 1.42 7.18 1.75
C ARG A 42 1.17 7.63 3.18
N VAL A 43 1.57 8.86 3.49
CA VAL A 43 1.34 9.48 4.80
C VAL A 43 -0.05 10.11 4.82
N ALA A 44 -0.85 9.80 5.82
CA ALA A 44 -2.07 10.53 6.10
C ALA A 44 -1.79 11.66 7.09
N VAL A 45 -2.17 12.87 6.72
CA VAL A 45 -1.90 14.11 7.46
C VAL A 45 -3.22 14.81 7.77
N ARG A 46 -3.33 15.37 8.97
CA ARG A 46 -4.43 16.23 9.37
C ARG A 46 -3.85 17.46 10.06
N ASP A 47 -4.21 18.65 9.57
CA ASP A 47 -3.72 19.93 10.11
C ASP A 47 -2.19 20.01 10.22
N GLY A 48 -1.48 19.45 9.23
CA GLY A 48 -0.01 19.37 9.23
C GLY A 48 0.58 18.29 10.12
N VAL A 49 -0.23 17.54 10.88
CA VAL A 49 0.21 16.47 11.77
C VAL A 49 0.12 15.10 11.07
N PRO A 50 1.24 14.38 10.90
CA PRO A 50 1.23 13.01 10.36
C PRO A 50 0.58 12.03 11.34
N LEU A 51 -0.56 11.45 10.95
CA LEU A 51 -1.33 10.53 11.79
C LEU A 51 -0.87 9.08 11.67
N GLY A 52 -0.36 8.71 10.50
CA GLY A 52 0.00 7.34 10.18
C GLY A 52 0.23 7.12 8.70
N TYR A 53 0.35 5.85 8.33
CA TYR A 53 0.61 5.40 6.97
C TYR A 53 -0.52 4.49 6.49
N VAL A 54 -1.04 4.78 5.30
CA VAL A 54 -1.86 3.83 4.55
C VAL A 54 -0.92 3.09 3.60
N TRP A 55 -1.00 1.77 3.61
CA TRP A 55 -0.15 0.94 2.77
C TRP A 55 -0.96 -0.07 1.97
N HIS A 56 -0.38 -0.51 0.85
CA HIS A 56 -0.85 -1.63 0.06
C HIS A 56 0.33 -2.46 -0.40
N ASP A 57 0.09 -3.73 -0.70
CA ASP A 57 1.06 -4.60 -1.34
C ASP A 57 1.06 -4.42 -2.87
N GLU A 58 2.01 -5.09 -3.52
CA GLU A 58 2.10 -5.11 -4.99
C GLU A 58 1.21 -6.19 -5.62
N SER A 59 0.76 -7.21 -4.87
CA SER A 59 -0.07 -8.30 -5.42
C SER A 59 -1.58 -8.02 -5.43
N GLY A 60 -2.02 -6.93 -4.78
CA GLY A 60 -3.42 -6.50 -4.80
C GLY A 60 -4.27 -7.01 -3.63
N GLY A 61 -3.75 -7.92 -2.80
CA GLY A 61 -4.52 -8.65 -1.79
C GLY A 61 -4.41 -8.08 -0.36
N ALA A 62 -3.43 -7.22 -0.11
CA ALA A 62 -3.10 -6.74 1.23
C ALA A 62 -3.01 -5.21 1.30
N ALA A 63 -3.67 -4.64 2.29
CA ALA A 63 -3.64 -3.21 2.57
C ALA A 63 -3.99 -2.97 4.03
N GLY A 64 -3.55 -1.83 4.55
CA GLY A 64 -3.90 -1.48 5.90
C GLY A 64 -3.42 -0.12 6.34
N TRP A 65 -3.54 0.07 7.64
CA TRP A 65 -3.14 1.26 8.36
C TRP A 65 -2.05 0.93 9.36
N VAL A 66 -1.05 1.81 9.46
CA VAL A 66 -0.05 1.81 10.52
C VAL A 66 -0.07 3.18 11.19
N PRO A 67 -0.54 3.29 12.44
CA PRO A 67 -0.54 4.56 13.17
C PRO A 67 0.90 4.99 13.48
N ARG A 68 1.18 6.30 13.40
CA ARG A 68 2.44 6.83 13.94
C ARG A 68 2.36 6.88 15.46
N LYS A 69 3.48 6.56 16.11
CA LYS A 69 3.59 6.60 17.58
C LYS A 69 3.36 8.01 18.12
N ASP A 70 3.91 9.03 17.46
CA ASP A 70 3.79 10.43 17.88
C ASP A 70 2.36 10.99 17.74
N ALA A 71 1.52 10.36 16.93
CA ALA A 71 0.12 10.77 16.76
C ALA A 71 -0.79 10.26 17.90
N GLY A 72 -0.31 9.34 18.74
CA GLY A 72 -1.05 8.76 19.85
C GLY A 72 -2.45 8.27 19.47
N ASP A 73 -3.42 8.56 20.33
CA ASP A 73 -4.82 8.13 20.15
C ASP A 73 -5.46 8.68 18.89
N VAL A 74 -5.02 9.85 18.40
CA VAL A 74 -5.55 10.44 17.17
C VAL A 74 -5.18 9.58 15.96
N GLY A 75 -3.94 9.10 15.90
CA GLY A 75 -3.49 8.18 14.85
C GLY A 75 -4.20 6.82 14.91
N LEU A 76 -4.50 6.32 16.11
CA LEU A 76 -5.28 5.10 16.29
C LEU A 76 -6.73 5.27 15.82
N ASN A 77 -7.38 6.37 16.21
CA ASN A 77 -8.75 6.67 15.82
C ASN A 77 -8.91 6.88 14.30
N ALA A 78 -7.96 7.56 13.66
CA ALA A 78 -7.93 7.67 12.20
C ALA A 78 -7.85 6.29 11.52
N GLY A 79 -7.16 5.35 12.14
CA GLY A 79 -7.07 3.96 11.67
C GLY A 79 -8.41 3.25 11.55
N VAL A 80 -9.40 3.59 12.38
CA VAL A 80 -10.76 3.04 12.28
C VAL A 80 -11.42 3.47 10.97
N SER A 81 -11.31 4.75 10.62
CA SER A 81 -11.84 5.30 9.36
C SER A 81 -11.15 4.68 8.15
N TRP A 82 -9.82 4.57 8.16
CA TRP A 82 -9.05 3.96 7.07
C TRP A 82 -9.37 2.48 6.89
N ALA A 83 -9.46 1.72 7.99
CA ALA A 83 -9.86 0.32 7.92
C ALA A 83 -11.27 0.14 7.35
N ARG A 84 -12.21 1.04 7.69
CA ARG A 84 -13.56 1.03 7.13
C ARG A 84 -13.55 1.35 5.64
N GLY A 85 -12.87 2.42 5.21
CA GLY A 85 -12.79 2.79 3.79
C GLY A 85 -12.18 1.69 2.94
N LEU A 86 -11.08 1.07 3.40
CA LEU A 86 -10.46 -0.07 2.71
C LEU A 86 -11.40 -1.26 2.60
N ARG A 87 -12.19 -1.53 3.65
CA ARG A 87 -13.21 -2.58 3.65
C ARG A 87 -14.29 -2.33 2.59
N GLU A 88 -14.78 -1.09 2.50
CA GLU A 88 -15.77 -0.68 1.52
C GLU A 88 -15.24 -0.80 0.08
N GLN A 89 -13.98 -0.41 -0.15
CA GLN A 89 -13.34 -0.56 -1.46
C GLN A 89 -13.16 -2.04 -1.86
N LYS A 90 -12.73 -2.90 -0.93
CA LYS A 90 -12.65 -4.34 -1.24
C LYS A 90 -14.01 -4.95 -1.52
N ALA A 91 -15.04 -4.56 -0.78
CA ALA A 91 -16.42 -4.99 -1.05
C ALA A 91 -16.93 -4.52 -2.42
N ALA A 92 -16.44 -3.38 -2.91
CA ALA A 92 -16.69 -2.89 -4.26
C ALA A 92 -15.80 -3.56 -5.33
N GLY A 93 -14.99 -4.56 -4.97
CA GLY A 93 -14.14 -5.32 -5.89
C GLY A 93 -12.83 -4.63 -6.28
N ALA A 94 -12.42 -3.57 -5.57
CA ALA A 94 -11.13 -2.95 -5.80
C ALA A 94 -9.98 -3.82 -5.27
N ASP A 95 -8.86 -3.86 -5.99
CA ASP A 95 -7.60 -4.35 -5.44
C ASP A 95 -7.00 -3.34 -4.43
N SER A 96 -5.96 -3.75 -3.71
CA SER A 96 -5.35 -2.96 -2.63
C SER A 96 -4.83 -1.60 -3.11
N ARG A 97 -4.23 -1.53 -4.31
CA ARG A 97 -3.72 -0.29 -4.90
C ARG A 97 -4.88 0.62 -5.33
N GLN A 98 -5.86 0.08 -6.05
CA GLN A 98 -7.05 0.82 -6.47
C GLN A 98 -7.81 1.38 -5.27
N ALA A 99 -7.93 0.61 -4.20
CA ALA A 99 -8.57 1.04 -2.97
C ALA A 99 -7.86 2.25 -2.35
N VAL A 100 -6.54 2.21 -2.23
CA VAL A 100 -5.76 3.34 -1.69
C VAL A 100 -5.86 4.57 -2.59
N GLU A 101 -5.81 4.41 -3.92
CA GLU A 101 -5.95 5.54 -4.85
C GLU A 101 -7.32 6.21 -4.72
N ARG A 102 -8.40 5.42 -4.73
CA ARG A 102 -9.77 5.95 -4.60
C ARG A 102 -9.99 6.66 -3.26
N LEU A 103 -9.41 6.16 -2.18
CA LEU A 103 -9.50 6.79 -0.86
C LEU A 103 -8.54 7.99 -0.71
N SER A 104 -7.64 8.20 -1.67
CA SER A 104 -6.78 9.40 -1.71
C SER A 104 -7.48 10.61 -2.34
N GLU A 105 -8.57 10.38 -3.08
CA GLU A 105 -9.34 11.44 -3.71
C GLU A 105 -9.98 12.38 -2.67
N PRO A 106 -10.05 13.69 -2.95
CA PRO A 106 -10.69 14.65 -2.05
C PRO A 106 -12.13 14.24 -1.71
N GLY A 107 -12.45 14.22 -0.41
CA GLY A 107 -13.79 13.87 0.08
C GLY A 107 -14.09 12.37 0.19
N ALA A 108 -13.19 11.48 -0.26
CA ALA A 108 -13.38 10.04 -0.09
C ALA A 108 -13.29 9.57 1.37
N MET A 109 -12.54 10.33 2.19
CA MET A 109 -12.36 10.08 3.62
C MET A 109 -12.96 11.21 4.46
N ALA A 110 -13.42 10.87 5.65
CA ALA A 110 -13.85 11.88 6.62
C ALA A 110 -12.67 12.79 7.01
N PRO A 111 -12.88 14.10 7.23
CA PRO A 111 -11.79 15.02 7.59
C PRO A 111 -10.97 14.58 8.81
N SER A 112 -11.63 13.91 9.78
CA SER A 112 -10.99 13.38 10.98
C SER A 112 -9.94 12.30 10.71
N ALA A 113 -10.01 11.59 9.57
CA ALA A 113 -9.06 10.55 9.18
C ALA A 113 -7.76 11.09 8.56
N GLY A 114 -7.72 12.39 8.25
CA GLY A 114 -6.65 13.01 7.48
C GLY A 114 -6.73 12.67 5.98
N ALA A 115 -5.95 13.41 5.19
CA ALA A 115 -5.81 13.21 3.76
C ALA A 115 -4.43 12.62 3.43
N LEU A 116 -4.33 11.84 2.35
CA LEU A 116 -3.04 11.34 1.89
C LEU A 116 -2.26 12.46 1.21
N THR A 117 -1.00 12.61 1.59
CA THR A 117 -0.11 13.65 1.06
C THR A 117 1.04 13.05 0.27
N GLY A 118 1.42 13.71 -0.82
CA GLY A 118 2.57 13.33 -1.64
C GLY A 118 2.37 12.06 -2.45
N SER A 119 3.43 11.66 -3.14
CA SER A 119 3.48 10.42 -3.92
C SER A 119 3.69 9.20 -3.02
N PRO A 120 3.22 8.01 -3.41
CA PRO A 120 3.50 6.79 -2.66
C PRO A 120 5.01 6.50 -2.60
N VAL A 121 5.48 6.20 -1.40
CA VAL A 121 6.82 5.65 -1.19
C VAL A 121 6.73 4.16 -1.47
N GLN A 122 7.49 3.70 -2.46
CA GLN A 122 7.44 2.33 -2.94
C GLN A 122 8.59 1.48 -2.40
N GLY A 123 8.42 0.16 -2.39
CA GLY A 123 9.52 -0.78 -2.16
C GLY A 123 9.96 -0.93 -0.70
N VAL A 124 9.10 -0.60 0.27
CA VAL A 124 9.38 -0.93 1.68
C VAL A 124 9.34 -2.44 1.82
N GLU A 125 10.42 -3.05 2.30
CA GLU A 125 10.62 -4.50 2.30
C GLU A 125 9.50 -5.31 2.97
N SER A 126 8.81 -4.73 3.96
CA SER A 126 7.72 -5.40 4.69
C SER A 126 6.85 -4.42 5.48
N VAL A 127 5.66 -4.88 5.88
CA VAL A 127 4.80 -4.17 6.85
C VAL A 127 5.52 -3.96 8.19
N SER A 128 6.40 -4.89 8.60
CA SER A 128 7.19 -4.75 9.83
C SER A 128 8.19 -3.58 9.75
N ALA A 129 8.86 -3.40 8.61
CA ALA A 129 9.71 -2.24 8.38
C ALA A 129 8.90 -0.92 8.41
N LEU A 130 7.69 -0.92 7.85
CA LEU A 130 6.78 0.23 7.95
C LEU A 130 6.36 0.52 9.40
N ARG A 131 6.08 -0.51 10.21
CA ARG A 131 5.80 -0.35 11.65
C ARG A 131 6.99 0.21 12.41
N ALA A 132 8.21 -0.26 12.10
CA ALA A 132 9.43 0.28 12.68
C ALA A 132 9.59 1.76 12.34
N LEU A 133 9.33 2.16 11.09
CA LEU A 133 9.31 3.57 10.69
C LEU A 133 8.29 4.38 11.51
N ALA A 134 7.08 3.85 11.68
CA ALA A 134 6.01 4.52 12.43
C ALA A 134 6.27 4.65 13.93
N ALA A 135 7.10 3.76 14.48
CA ALA A 135 7.49 3.76 15.88
C ALA A 135 8.61 4.76 16.19
N ARG A 136 9.30 5.28 15.17
CA ARG A 136 10.37 6.26 15.36
C ARG A 136 9.75 7.60 15.77
N PRO A 137 10.14 8.14 16.93
CA PRO A 137 9.75 9.49 17.28
C PRO A 137 10.36 10.47 16.28
N CYS A 138 9.60 11.50 15.91
CA CYS A 138 10.15 12.65 15.21
C CYS A 138 11.37 13.14 16.03
N PRO A 139 12.57 13.27 15.42
CA PRO A 139 13.69 13.85 16.15
C PRO A 139 13.27 15.24 16.63
N LEU A 140 13.39 15.48 17.93
CA LEU A 140 13.31 16.81 18.50
C LEU A 140 14.54 17.56 17.98
N GLU A 141 14.35 18.46 17.02
CA GLU A 141 15.36 19.50 16.70
C GLU A 141 15.25 20.66 17.69
#